data_AF-A0A9D2JGN7-F1
#
_entry.id   AF-A0A9D2JGN7-F1
#
_cell.length_a   1.000
_cell.length_b   1.000
_cell.length_c   1.000
_cell.angle_alpha   90.00
_cell.angle_beta   90.00
_cell.angle_gamma   90.00
#
_symmetry.space_group_name_H-M   'P 1'
#
loop_
_entity.id
_entity.type
_entity.pdbx_description
1 polymer ?
#
loop_
_entity_poly.entity_id
_entity_poly.type
_entity_poly.pdbx_seq_one_letter_code
_entity_poly.pdbx_strand_id
1 'polypeptide(L)' 'MPNGIYIQTEYRGKLIRKIVCNGEERWFIGSDCAVTFLTMDDCMAEIDRRA' A
#
# COMPACT_ATOMS: atom_id res chain seq x y z
N MET A 1 2.00 -17.26 -13.27
CA MET A 1 2.24 -16.03 -12.49
C MET A 1 0.93 -15.68 -11.83
N PRO A 2 0.73 -15.77 -10.51
CA PRO A 2 -0.61 -15.61 -9.97
C PRO A 2 -0.96 -14.12 -9.89
N ASN A 3 -1.30 -13.55 -11.05
CA ASN A 3 -2.14 -12.39 -11.35
C ASN A 3 -2.19 -11.27 -10.28
N GLY A 4 -1.02 -10.82 -9.85
CA GLY A 4 -0.87 -9.63 -9.02
C GLY A 4 -1.07 -8.36 -9.83
N ILE A 5 -2.11 -7.57 -9.57
CA ILE A 5 -2.11 -6.16 -10.04
C ILE A 5 -1.25 -5.37 -9.05
N TYR A 6 -0.17 -4.79 -9.56
CA TYR A 6 0.72 -3.92 -8.81
C TYR A 6 0.43 -2.46 -9.18
N ILE A 7 -0.10 -1.70 -8.23
CA ILE A 7 -0.29 -0.25 -8.38
C ILE A 7 0.73 0.43 -7.48
N GLN A 8 1.35 1.49 -7.99
CA GLN A 8 2.28 2.32 -7.24
C GLN A 8 1.84 3.79 -7.38
N THR A 9 1.74 4.48 -6.25
CA THR A 9 1.44 5.91 -6.16
C THR A 9 2.29 6.55 -5.08
N GLU A 10 2.23 7.87 -4.95
CA GLU A 10 2.97 8.61 -3.94
C GLU A 10 2.01 9.53 -3.17
N TYR A 11 2.20 9.63 -1.85
CA TYR A 11 1.50 10.56 -0.98
C TYR A 11 2.50 11.21 -0.01
N ARG A 12 2.58 12.54 -0.01
CA ARG A 12 3.51 13.33 0.83
C ARG A 12 4.98 12.86 0.75
N GLY A 13 5.45 12.52 -0.46
CA GLY A 13 6.81 12.01 -0.67
C GLY A 13 7.04 10.58 -0.17
N LYS A 14 5.97 9.86 0.22
CA LYS A 14 6.03 8.45 0.59
C LYS A 14 5.38 7.61 -0.50
N LEU A 15 6.11 6.60 -0.94
CA LEU A 15 5.59 5.61 -1.88
C LEU A 15 4.46 4.81 -1.23
N ILE A 16 3.37 4.56 -1.96
CA ILE A 16 2.31 3.63 -1.58
C ILE A 16 2.20 2.59 -2.70
N ARG A 17 2.14 1.32 -2.33
CA ARG A 17 2.00 0.20 -3.27
C ARG A 17 0.77 -0.64 -2.92
N LYS A 18 0.10 -1.17 -3.93
CA LYS A 18 -1.01 -2.12 -3.79
C LYS A 18 -0.68 -3.42 -4.51
N ILE A 19 -1.00 -4.53 -3.87
CA ILE A 19 -0.93 -5.87 -4.45
C ILE A 19 -2.33 -6.48 -4.34
N VAL A 20 -2.86 -6.96 -5.46
CA VAL A 20 -4.08 -7.77 -5.49
C VAL A 20 -3.72 -9.21 -5.79
N CYS A 21 -3.84 -10.12 -4.83
CA CYS A 21 -3.52 -11.54 -5.03
C CYS A 21 -4.70 -12.41 -4.60
N ASN A 22 -5.12 -13.34 -5.46
CA ASN A 22 -6.25 -14.25 -5.19
C ASN A 22 -7.55 -13.51 -4.78
N GLY A 23 -7.78 -12.31 -5.30
CA GLY A 23 -8.94 -11.47 -4.95
C GLY A 23 -8.79 -10.69 -3.63
N GLU A 24 -7.70 -10.89 -2.88
CA GLU A 24 -7.36 -10.08 -1.72
C GLU A 24 -6.56 -8.85 -2.13
N GLU A 25 -6.93 -7.70 -1.59
CA GLU A 25 -6.25 -6.44 -1.78
C GLU A 25 -5.43 -6.08 -0.53
N ARG A 26 -4.16 -5.74 -0.72
CA ARG A 26 -3.30 -5.22 0.35
C ARG A 26 -2.52 -4.01 -0.12
N TRP A 27 -2.41 -3.03 0.76
CA TRP A 27 -1.67 -1.80 0.57
C TRP A 27 -0.44 -1.76 1.47
N PHE A 28 0.61 -1.05 1.02
CA PHE A 28 1.92 -0.99 1.66
C PHE A 28 2.48 0.43 1.53
N ILE A 29 3.20 0.90 2.55
CA ILE A 29 3.95 2.16 2.47
C ILE A 29 5.42 1.82 2.20
N GLY A 30 6.01 2.44 1.17
CA GLY A 30 7.40 2.20 0.81
C GLY A 30 7.63 0.77 0.35
N SER A 31 8.85 0.29 0.58
CA SER A 31 9.26 -1.09 0.35
C SER A 31 8.86 -2.06 1.48
N ASP A 32 8.23 -1.56 2.54
CA ASP A 32 7.96 -2.32 3.76
C ASP A 32 6.73 -3.22 3.60
N CYS A 33 6.98 -4.51 3.42
CA CYS A 33 5.96 -5.54 3.32
C CYS A 33 5.47 -6.06 4.69
N ALA A 34 6.08 -5.62 5.80
CA ALA A 34 5.69 -6.06 7.14
C ALA A 34 4.43 -5.33 7.64
N VAL A 35 4.19 -4.11 7.16
CA VAL A 35 2.99 -3.32 7.49
C VAL A 35 2.04 -3.30 6.30
N THR A 36 0.98 -4.08 6.40
CA THR A 36 -0.10 -4.17 5.41
C THR A 36 -1.32 -3.38 5.86
N PHE A 37 -1.90 -2.61 4.95
CA PHE A 37 -3.16 -1.90 5.14
C PHE A 37 -4.25 -2.46 4.24
N LEU A 38 -5.51 -2.33 4.64
CA LEU A 38 -6.65 -2.84 3.89
C LEU A 38 -7.13 -1.82 2.84
N THR A 39 -6.90 -0.53 3.08
CA THR A 39 -7.32 0.54 2.18
C THR A 39 -6.20 1.56 1.93
N MET A 40 -6.36 2.35 0.87
CA MET A 40 -5.47 3.48 0.59
C MET A 40 -5.57 4.57 1.66
N ASP A 41 -6.76 4.79 2.21
CA ASP A 41 -7.00 5.80 3.26
C ASP A 41 -6.23 5.46 4.54
N ASP A 42 -6.16 4.19 4.91
CA ASP A 42 -5.35 3.73 6.05
C ASP A 42 -3.86 4.02 5.83
N CYS A 43 -3.35 3.85 4.60
CA CYS A 43 -1.97 4.23 4.28
C CYS A 43 -1.75 5.74 4.42
N MET A 44 -2.68 6.56 3.91
CA MET A 44 -2.57 8.01 3.99
C MET A 44 -2.65 8.48 5.45
N ALA A 45 -3.56 7.94 6.24
CA ALA A 45 -3.71 8.23 7.66
C ALA A 45 -2.45 7.85 8.46
N GLU A 46 -1.82 6.71 8.16
CA GLU A 46 -0.57 6.33 8.81
C GLU A 46 0.60 7.23 8.41
N ILE A 47 0.67 7.66 7.14
CA ILE A 47 1.67 8.64 6.69
C ILE A 47 1.48 9.96 7.43
N ASP A 48 0.23 10.43 7.56
CA ASP A 48 -0.11 11.65 8.28
C ASP A 48 0.22 11.56 9.77
N ARG A 49 0.00 10.39 10.39
CA ARG A 49 0.36 10.13 11.80
C ARG A 49 1.87 10.13 12.04
N ARG A 50 2.68 9.77 11.03
CA ARG A 50 4.15 9.71 11.10
C ARG A 50 4.85 11.02 10.68
N ALA A 51 4.10 11.99 10.15
CA ALA A 51 4.62 13.28 9.71
C ALA A 51 4.86 14.24 10.89
#